data_AF-A0A516KDN4-F1
#
_entry.id   AF-A0A516KDN4-F1
#
_cell.length_a   1.000
_cell.length_b   1.000
_cell.length_c   1.000
_cell.angle_alpha   90.00
_cell.angle_beta   90.00
_cell.angle_gamma   90.00
#
_symmetry.space_group_name_H-M   'P 1'
#
loop_
_entity.id
_entity.type
_entity.pdbx_description
1 polymer ?
#
loop_
_entity_poly.entity_id
_entity_poly.type
_entity_poly.pdbx_seq_one_letter_code
_entity_poly.pdbx_strand_id
1 'polypeptide(L)' 'MCEVLLLPGSTYYYEETERQAEDDVTLNIVRIFHKSRPFHGARKVKQGLRKIGRIVSRSRIGRVSW' A
#
# COMPACT_ATOMS: atom_id res chain seq x y z
N MET A 1 -23.28 -20.09 20.63
CA MET A 1 -23.09 -20.43 19.19
C MET A 1 -21.67 -20.91 18.92
N CYS A 2 -20.64 -20.13 19.28
CA CYS A 2 -19.23 -20.55 19.09
C CYS A 2 -18.80 -21.74 19.96
N GLU A 3 -19.29 -21.86 21.21
CA GLU A 3 -19.01 -23.03 22.08
C GLU A 3 -19.58 -24.34 21.54
N VAL A 4 -20.75 -24.29 20.89
CA VAL A 4 -21.42 -25.47 20.32
C VAL A 4 -20.68 -25.99 19.08
N LEU A 5 -19.97 -25.11 18.38
CA LEU A 5 -19.24 -25.42 17.16
C LEU A 5 -17.74 -25.66 17.39
N LEU A 6 -17.25 -25.60 18.64
CA LEU A 6 -15.82 -25.75 19.00
C LEU A 6 -14.88 -24.80 18.22
N LEU A 7 -15.38 -23.62 17.83
CA LEU A 7 -14.60 -22.62 17.12
C LEU A 7 -14.22 -21.49 18.08
N PRO A 8 -12.96 -21.01 18.05
CA PRO A 8 -12.57 -19.85 18.84
C PRO A 8 -13.41 -18.65 18.38
N GLY A 9 -14.04 -17.94 19.32
CA GLY A 9 -14.99 -16.85 19.01
C GLY A 9 -14.42 -15.74 18.11
N SER A 10 -13.09 -15.62 18.05
CA SER A 10 -12.38 -14.73 17.12
C SER A 10 -12.64 -15.08 15.65
N THR A 11 -12.81 -16.36 15.30
CA THR A 11 -13.07 -16.79 13.92
C THR A 11 -14.47 -16.44 13.44
N TYR A 12 -15.48 -16.46 14.33
CA TYR A 12 -16.86 -16.18 13.94
C TYR A 12 -17.09 -14.70 13.58
N TYR A 13 -16.33 -13.79 14.20
CA TYR A 13 -16.44 -12.34 13.95
C TYR A 13 -15.34 -11.79 13.02
N TYR A 14 -14.48 -12.64 12.49
CA TYR A 14 -13.45 -12.19 11.55
C TYR A 14 -14.03 -12.13 10.15
N GLU A 15 -14.62 -10.99 9.79
CA GLU A 15 -14.86 -10.66 8.38
C GLU A 15 -13.50 -10.25 7.79
N GLU A 16 -13.02 -11.02 6.80
CA GLU A 16 -11.82 -10.65 6.07
C GLU A 16 -12.09 -9.33 5.33
N THR A 17 -11.56 -8.22 5.85
CA THR A 17 -11.57 -6.96 5.13
C THR A 17 -10.74 -7.15 3.87
N GLU A 18 -11.40 -7.20 2.71
CA GLU A 18 -10.72 -7.24 1.42
C GLU A 18 -9.71 -6.09 1.36
N ARG A 19 -8.42 -6.42 1.21
CA ARG A 19 -7.40 -5.39 0.97
C ARG A 19 -7.71 -4.80 -0.39
N GLN A 20 -8.15 -3.55 -0.40
CA GLN A 20 -8.38 -2.79 -1.63
C GLN A 20 -7.16 -2.98 -2.54
N ALA A 21 -7.44 -3.53 -3.72
CA ALA A 21 -6.46 -3.87 -4.74
C ALA A 21 -5.40 -2.79 -4.84
N GLU A 22 -4.12 -3.21 -4.87
CA GLU A 22 -2.98 -2.31 -4.93
C GLU A 22 -3.21 -1.21 -5.96
N ASP A 23 -3.39 0.03 -5.48
CA ASP A 23 -3.68 1.18 -6.33
C ASP A 23 -2.63 1.24 -7.45
N ASP A 24 -3.02 1.53 -8.70
CA ASP A 24 -2.12 1.79 -9.84
C ASP A 24 -0.97 2.76 -9.46
N VAL A 25 -1.23 3.63 -8.49
CA VAL A 25 -0.28 4.59 -7.94
C VAL A 25 0.87 3.91 -7.21
N THR A 26 0.60 2.84 -6.46
CA THR A 26 1.57 2.02 -5.72
C THR A 26 2.55 1.35 -6.69
N LEU A 27 2.05 0.74 -7.76
CA LEU A 27 2.88 0.12 -8.80
C LEU A 27 3.77 1.16 -9.50
N ASN A 28 3.24 2.35 -9.78
CA ASN A 28 4.05 3.44 -10.35
C ASN A 28 5.13 3.94 -9.39
N ILE A 29 4.85 3.98 -8.08
CA ILE A 29 5.84 4.33 -7.04
C ILE A 29 6.98 3.31 -7.01
N VAL A 30 6.64 2.02 -6.92
CA VAL A 30 7.59 0.90 -6.91
C VAL A 30 8.45 0.90 -8.17
N ARG A 31 7.85 1.13 -9.34
CA ARG A 31 8.57 1.20 -10.62
C ARG A 31 9.55 2.37 -10.70
N ILE A 32 9.17 3.57 -10.24
CA ILE A 32 10.08 4.73 -10.20
C ILE A 32 11.26 4.44 -9.25
N PHE A 33 10.99 3.77 -8.14
CA PHE A 33 12.02 3.41 -7.17
C PHE A 33 12.99 2.36 -7.71
N HIS A 34 12.49 1.23 -8.22
CA HIS A 34 13.35 0.19 -8.81
C HIS A 34 14.17 0.69 -10.00
N LYS A 35 13.64 1.65 -10.77
CA LYS A 35 14.37 2.26 -11.89
C LYS A 35 15.54 3.15 -11.43
N SER A 36 15.58 3.59 -10.17
CA SER A 36 16.62 4.49 -9.67
C SER A 36 17.17 4.05 -8.31
N ARG A 37 18.34 3.40 -8.33
CA ARG A 37 19.01 2.82 -7.14
C ARG A 37 19.17 3.75 -5.91
N PRO A 38 19.16 5.10 -5.97
CA PRO A 38 19.22 5.93 -4.77
C PRO A 38 18.07 6.94 -4.65
N PHE A 39 16.81 6.54 -4.89
CA PHE A 39 15.66 7.39 -4.55
C PHE A 39 15.37 7.34 -3.04
N HIS A 40 16.30 7.87 -2.26
CA HIS A 40 16.12 8.03 -0.82
C HIS A 40 15.10 9.15 -0.56
N GLY A 41 13.85 8.76 -0.33
CA GLY A 41 12.84 9.60 0.30
C GLY A 41 11.69 10.07 -0.61
N ALA A 42 10.53 10.27 0.04
CA ALA A 42 9.27 10.63 -0.61
C ALA A 42 9.30 11.93 -1.45
N ARG A 43 10.24 12.85 -1.17
CA ARG A 43 10.41 14.09 -1.95
C ARG A 43 10.81 13.78 -3.39
N LYS A 44 11.80 12.91 -3.57
CA LYS A 44 12.29 12.52 -4.88
C LYS A 44 11.18 11.77 -5.62
N VAL A 45 10.54 10.79 -4.97
CA VAL A 45 9.42 9.98 -5.52
C VAL A 45 8.32 10.87 -6.09
N LYS A 46 7.93 11.89 -5.32
CA LYS A 46 6.92 12.87 -5.74
C LYS A 46 7.33 13.65 -7.00
N GLN A 47 8.61 14.00 -7.17
CA GLN A 47 9.08 14.62 -8.41
C GLN A 47 9.04 13.65 -9.60
N GLY A 48 9.42 12.38 -9.39
CA GLY A 48 9.32 11.33 -10.42
C GLY A 48 7.88 11.13 -10.89
N LEU A 49 6.94 11.05 -9.95
CA LEU A 49 5.50 10.93 -10.24
C LEU A 49 4.96 12.14 -10.99
N ARG A 50 5.38 13.35 -10.61
CA ARG A 50 5.02 14.59 -11.33
C ARG A 50 5.47 14.59 -12.78
N LYS A 51 6.65 14.03 -13.10
CA LYS A 51 7.12 13.90 -14.49
C LYS A 51 6.23 12.97 -15.33
N ILE A 52 5.55 12.02 -14.69
CA ILE A 52 4.62 11.07 -15.32
C ILE A 52 3.17 11.61 -15.25
N GLY A 53 2.97 12.86 -14.80
CA GLY A 53 1.66 13.49 -14.70
C GLY A 53 0.81 13.01 -13.51
N ARG A 54 1.38 12.22 -12.58
CA ARG A 54 0.65 11.77 -11.38
C ARG A 54 0.96 12.63 -10.17
N ILE A 55 -0.09 13.09 -9.49
CA ILE A 55 0.01 13.92 -8.27
C ILE A 55 -0.32 13.05 -7.07
N VAL A 56 0.68 12.79 -6.22
CA VAL A 56 0.54 11.95 -5.01
C VAL A 56 1.05 12.71 -3.78
N SER A 57 0.38 12.53 -2.65
CA SER A 57 0.78 13.12 -1.36
C SER A 57 2.00 12.43 -0.79
N ARG A 58 2.78 13.14 0.03
CA ARG A 58 3.96 12.55 0.70
C ARG A 58 3.54 11.45 1.69
N SER A 59 2.40 11.60 2.35
CA SER A 59 1.85 10.59 3.26
C SER A 59 1.48 9.29 2.54
N ARG A 60 0.88 9.36 1.34
CA ARG A 60 0.62 8.16 0.52
C ARG A 60 1.91 7.45 0.13
N ILE A 61 2.94 8.19 -0.27
CA ILE A 61 4.26 7.61 -0.61
C ILE A 61 4.92 6.96 0.61
N GLY A 62 4.80 7.55 1.80
CA GLY A 62 5.38 6.98 3.03
C GLY A 62 4.67 5.74 3.57
N ARG A 63 3.42 5.49 3.15
CA ARG A 63 2.69 4.25 3.47
C ARG A 63 3.15 3.06 2.63
N VAL A 64 3.77 3.33 1.48
CA VAL A 64 4.44 2.28 0.70
C VAL A 64 5.69 1.92 1.49
N SER A 65 5.61 0.84 2.27
CA SER A 65 6.78 0.26 2.92
C SER A 65 7.78 -0.12 1.82
N TRP A 66 9.00 0.40 1.91
CA TRP A 66 10.08 0.21 0.94
C TRP A 66 10.67 -1.19 0.98
#